data_AF-A0A7W1D1R0-F1
#
_entry.id   AF-A0A7W1D1R0-F1
#
_cell.length_a   1.000
_cell.length_b   1.000
_cell.length_c   1.000
_cell.angle_alpha   90.00
_cell.angle_beta   90.00
_cell.angle_gamma   90.00
#
_symmetry.space_group_name_H-M   'P 1'
#
loop_
_entity.id
_entity.type
_entity.pdbx_description
1 polymer ?
#
loop_
_entity_poly.entity_id
_entity_poly.type
_entity_poly.pdbx_seq_one_letter_code
_entity_poly.pdbx_strand_id
1 'polypeptide(L)'
;MEEGHAGGHVQLVDLAKRFGGFEAVCGIDLDIPPGEFFSLLGPSGCGKTTTLRMIAGFERPSGGQVLLDGKDVSDTPPNRRNVNTVFQSYALFSHLTVAENVAFGLRFAKATREEARSRVGEALSLVQMQEFRDRKPHQLSGGQQQRVALARALILNPSVLLLDEPLGALDAKLRK
;
A
#
# COMPACT_ATOMS: atom_id res chain seq x y z
N MET A 1 10.19 -29.18 5.17
CA MET A 1 10.74 -27.82 5.04
C MET A 1 10.07 -27.25 3.80
N GLU A 2 8.91 -26.63 3.98
CA GLU A 2 8.22 -25.94 2.89
C GLU A 2 8.97 -24.64 2.67
N GLU A 3 9.59 -24.51 1.50
CA GLU A 3 10.05 -23.23 0.97
C GLU A 3 8.84 -22.31 0.92
N GLY A 4 8.76 -21.36 1.86
CA GLY A 4 7.71 -20.36 1.89
C GLY A 4 7.77 -19.58 0.59
N HIS A 5 6.85 -19.86 -0.33
CA HIS A 5 6.70 -19.09 -1.56
C HIS A 5 6.54 -17.63 -1.13
N ALA A 6 7.52 -16.79 -1.46
CA ALA A 6 7.36 -15.35 -1.32
C ALA A 6 6.25 -14.96 -2.30
N GLY A 7 5.00 -14.96 -1.84
CA GLY A 7 3.85 -14.48 -2.60
C GLY A 7 4.00 -12.99 -2.89
N GLY A 8 3.17 -12.47 -3.78
CA GLY A 8 3.26 -11.10 -4.28
C GLY A 8 3.37 -11.00 -5.79
N HIS A 9 3.10 -12.08 -6.52
CA HIS A 9 2.95 -12.03 -7.97
C HIS A 9 1.68 -11.27 -8.32
N VAL A 10 1.78 -10.27 -9.20
CA VAL A 10 0.64 -9.47 -9.67
C VAL A 10 0.52 -9.61 -11.17
N GLN A 11 -0.66 -10.01 -11.65
CA GLN A 11 -0.97 -10.00 -13.08
C GLN A 11 -2.24 -9.19 -13.36
N LEU A 12 -2.19 -8.40 -14.42
CA LEU A 12 -3.32 -7.71 -15.01
C LEU A 12 -3.56 -8.35 -16.36
N VAL A 13 -4.80 -8.75 -16.64
CA VAL A 13 -5.19 -9.39 -17.90
C VAL A 13 -6.33 -8.60 -18.50
N ASP A 14 -6.07 -7.96 -19.64
CA ASP A 14 -7.01 -7.06 -20.35
C ASP A 14 -7.73 -6.09 -19.39
N LEU A 15 -7.01 -5.57 -18.38
CA LEU A 15 -7.63 -4.84 -17.29
C LEU A 15 -8.17 -3.50 -17.81
N ALA A 16 -9.47 -3.29 -17.66
CA ALA A 16 -10.14 -2.10 -18.17
C ALA A 16 -10.98 -1.41 -17.09
N LYS A 17 -11.08 -0.08 -17.18
CA LYS A 17 -11.94 0.72 -16.30
C LYS A 17 -12.64 1.83 -17.07
N ARG A 18 -13.97 1.83 -16.97
CA ARG A 18 -14.84 2.88 -17.52
C ARG A 18 -15.64 3.56 -16.41
N PHE A 19 -15.67 4.88 -16.46
CA PHE A 19 -16.51 5.74 -15.63
C PHE A 19 -17.57 6.41 -16.53
N GLY A 20 -18.79 5.89 -16.53
CA GLY A 20 -19.82 6.34 -17.46
C GLY A 20 -19.39 6.12 -18.91
N GLY A 21 -19.22 7.21 -19.67
CA GLY A 21 -18.73 7.18 -21.05
C GLY A 21 -17.21 7.32 -21.20
N PHE A 22 -16.46 7.56 -20.12
CA PHE A 22 -15.01 7.79 -20.16
C PHE A 22 -14.24 6.53 -19.79
N GLU A 23 -13.35 6.08 -20.67
CA GLU A 23 -12.47 4.93 -20.43
C GLU A 23 -11.15 5.42 -19.84
N ALA A 24 -10.93 5.13 -18.55
CA ALA A 24 -9.76 5.59 -17.80
C ALA A 24 -8.57 4.61 -17.91
N VAL A 25 -8.86 3.33 -18.16
CA VAL A 25 -7.87 2.28 -18.41
C VAL A 25 -8.42 1.39 -19.53
N CYS A 26 -7.68 1.22 -20.61
CA CYS A 26 -8.16 0.61 -21.85
C CYS A 26 -7.44 -0.72 -22.13
N GLY A 27 -7.77 -1.77 -21.38
CA GLY A 27 -7.26 -3.13 -21.61
C GLY A 27 -5.74 -3.25 -21.45
N ILE A 28 -5.25 -3.23 -20.22
CA ILE A 28 -3.81 -3.37 -19.94
C ILE A 28 -3.46 -4.79 -19.51
N ASP A 29 -2.39 -5.31 -20.10
CA ASP A 29 -1.73 -6.54 -19.68
C ASP A 29 -0.43 -6.20 -18.96
N LEU A 30 -0.22 -6.81 -17.79
CA LEU A 30 0.97 -6.60 -16.98
C LEU A 30 1.28 -7.85 -16.16
N ASP A 31 2.55 -8.20 -16.06
CA ASP A 31 3.02 -9.34 -15.26
C ASP A 31 4.19 -8.85 -14.38
N ILE A 32 3.98 -8.85 -13.07
CA ILE A 32 4.96 -8.39 -12.06
C ILE A 32 5.30 -9.57 -11.14
N PRO A 33 6.46 -10.23 -11.36
CA PRO A 33 7.02 -11.24 -10.48
C PRO A 33 7.11 -10.82 -9.00
N PRO A 34 7.07 -11.80 -8.07
CA PRO A 34 7.30 -11.52 -6.65
C PRO A 34 8.65 -10.85 -6.38
N GLY A 35 8.66 -9.90 -5.46
CA GLY A 35 9.87 -9.18 -5.04
C GLY A 35 10.33 -8.08 -6.02
N GLU A 36 9.63 -7.88 -7.13
CA GLU A 36 9.95 -6.83 -8.08
C GLU A 36 9.52 -5.45 -7.57
N PHE A 37 10.40 -4.45 -7.73
CA PHE A 37 10.04 -3.05 -7.57
C PHE A 37 9.57 -2.49 -8.92
N PHE A 38 8.26 -2.36 -9.07
CA PHE A 38 7.63 -1.88 -10.31
C PHE A 38 7.09 -0.46 -10.17
N SER A 39 7.19 0.36 -11.22
CA SER A 39 6.70 1.73 -11.24
C SER A 39 5.85 2.03 -12.47
N LEU A 40 4.62 2.51 -12.26
CA LEU A 40 3.75 3.02 -13.32
C LEU A 40 4.03 4.51 -13.55
N LEU A 41 4.56 4.85 -14.73
CA LEU A 41 4.89 6.22 -15.12
C LEU A 41 3.97 6.72 -16.24
N GLY A 42 3.64 8.00 -16.23
CA GLY A 42 2.82 8.64 -17.25
C GLY A 42 2.27 10.00 -16.82
N PRO A 43 1.68 10.79 -17.73
CA PRO A 43 1.15 12.11 -17.41
C PRO A 43 -0.01 12.07 -16.40
N SER A 44 -0.33 13.21 -15.79
CA SER A 44 -1.51 13.31 -14.93
C SER A 44 -2.77 12.89 -15.69
N GLY A 45 -3.61 12.07 -15.07
CA GLY A 45 -4.85 11.57 -15.66
C GLY A 45 -4.73 10.32 -16.55
N CYS A 46 -3.53 9.77 -16.77
CA CYS A 46 -3.36 8.57 -17.62
C CYS A 46 -3.77 7.22 -16.97
N GLY A 47 -4.54 7.25 -15.88
CA GLY A 47 -5.08 6.03 -15.26
C GLY A 47 -4.20 5.36 -14.18
N LYS A 48 -3.00 5.85 -13.85
CA LYS A 48 -2.10 5.22 -12.83
C LYS A 48 -2.81 4.93 -11.49
N THR A 49 -3.36 5.96 -10.85
CA THR A 49 -4.07 5.83 -9.58
C THR A 49 -5.30 4.94 -9.73
N THR A 50 -5.98 4.98 -10.88
CA THR A 50 -7.10 4.08 -11.19
C THR A 50 -6.64 2.63 -11.21
N THR A 51 -5.53 2.31 -11.89
CA THR A 51 -4.92 0.98 -11.92
C THR A 51 -4.52 0.53 -10.51
N LEU A 52 -3.81 1.36 -9.74
CA LEU A 52 -3.44 1.03 -8.35
C LEU A 52 -4.68 0.73 -7.50
N ARG A 53 -5.73 1.54 -7.62
CA ARG A 53 -6.99 1.33 -6.88
C ARG A 53 -7.70 0.05 -7.29
N MET A 54 -7.63 -0.36 -8.55
CA MET A 54 -8.16 -1.65 -8.99
C MET A 54 -7.38 -2.82 -8.40
N ILE A 55 -6.04 -2.74 -8.32
CA ILE A 55 -5.21 -3.77 -7.67
C ILE A 55 -5.52 -3.84 -6.17
N ALA A 56 -5.63 -2.69 -5.51
CA ALA A 56 -6.00 -2.58 -4.10
C ALA A 56 -7.45 -2.99 -3.78
N GLY A 57 -8.31 -3.04 -4.81
CA GLY A 57 -9.75 -3.33 -4.68
C GLY A 57 -10.63 -2.15 -4.28
N PHE A 58 -10.08 -0.94 -4.25
CA PHE A 58 -10.85 0.28 -4.02
C PHE A 58 -11.70 0.68 -5.24
N GLU A 59 -11.38 0.12 -6.40
CA GLU A 59 -12.15 0.30 -7.62
C GLU A 59 -12.41 -1.07 -8.28
N ARG A 60 -13.64 -1.31 -8.75
CA ARG A 60 -13.96 -2.54 -9.47
C ARG A 60 -13.59 -2.39 -10.95
N PRO A 61 -12.86 -3.33 -11.57
CA PRO A 61 -12.65 -3.31 -13.02
C PRO A 61 -13.98 -3.31 -13.78
N SER A 62 -14.01 -2.65 -14.93
CA SER A 62 -15.13 -2.73 -15.88
C SER A 62 -14.99 -3.90 -16.84
N GLY A 63 -13.77 -4.42 -16.99
CA GLY A 63 -13.40 -5.59 -17.78
C GLY A 63 -12.01 -6.09 -17.38
N GLY A 64 -11.66 -7.28 -17.86
CA GLY A 64 -10.40 -7.94 -17.51
C GLY A 64 -10.34 -8.45 -16.07
N GLN A 65 -9.13 -8.80 -15.64
CA GLN A 65 -8.88 -9.43 -14.34
C GLN A 65 -7.63 -8.86 -13.64
N VAL A 66 -7.67 -8.87 -12.31
CA VAL A 66 -6.50 -8.71 -11.44
C VAL A 66 -6.24 -10.05 -10.77
N LEU A 67 -5.09 -10.66 -11.04
CA LEU A 67 -4.63 -11.87 -10.35
C LEU A 67 -3.55 -11.52 -9.33
N LEU A 68 -3.68 -12.09 -8.13
CA LEU A 68 -2.65 -12.07 -7.09
C LEU A 68 -2.28 -13.52 -6.77
N ASP A 69 -1.00 -13.86 -6.96
CA ASP A 69 -0.49 -15.24 -6.80
C ASP A 69 -1.35 -16.26 -7.57
N GLY A 70 -1.69 -15.93 -8.81
CA GLY A 70 -2.53 -16.74 -9.71
C GLY A 70 -4.02 -16.80 -9.35
N LYS A 71 -4.48 -16.10 -8.31
CA LYS A 71 -5.90 -16.06 -7.92
C LYS A 71 -6.55 -14.78 -8.39
N ASP A 72 -7.65 -14.88 -9.11
CA ASP A 72 -8.47 -13.72 -9.49
C ASP A 72 -9.05 -13.06 -8.23
N VAL A 73 -8.71 -11.79 -8.02
CA VAL A 73 -9.17 -10.97 -6.90
C VAL A 73 -10.05 -9.81 -7.35
N SER A 74 -10.45 -9.74 -8.61
CA SER A 74 -11.17 -8.59 -9.20
C SER A 74 -12.42 -8.17 -8.41
N ASP A 75 -13.14 -9.15 -7.85
CA ASP A 75 -14.33 -8.94 -7.00
C ASP A 75 -14.06 -9.04 -5.48
N THR A 76 -12.82 -9.34 -5.08
CA THR A 76 -12.44 -9.41 -3.67
C THR A 76 -12.38 -7.99 -3.09
N PRO A 77 -13.03 -7.68 -1.95
CA PRO A 77 -12.95 -6.35 -1.35
C PRO A 77 -11.57 -6.08 -0.74
N PRO A 78 -11.14 -4.81 -0.59
CA PRO A 78 -9.78 -4.44 -0.14
C PRO A 78 -9.34 -5.14 1.14
N ASN A 79 -10.23 -5.23 2.13
CA ASN A 79 -9.94 -5.83 3.44
C ASN A 79 -9.74 -7.35 3.42
N ARG A 80 -9.98 -8.00 2.27
CA ARG A 80 -9.73 -9.44 2.05
C ARG A 80 -8.62 -9.69 1.04
N ARG A 81 -7.99 -8.64 0.50
CA ARG A 81 -6.82 -8.76 -0.37
C ARG A 81 -5.56 -8.73 0.47
N ASN A 82 -4.56 -9.55 0.13
CA ASN A 82 -3.26 -9.52 0.78
C ASN A 82 -2.37 -8.41 0.21
N VAL A 83 -2.91 -7.19 0.20
CA VAL A 83 -2.33 -5.99 -0.40
C VAL A 83 -2.48 -4.84 0.59
N ASN A 84 -1.42 -4.07 0.81
CA ASN A 84 -1.52 -2.81 1.55
C ASN A 84 -1.19 -1.63 0.65
N THR A 85 -1.88 -0.52 0.87
CA THR A 85 -1.71 0.71 0.10
C THR A 85 -1.26 1.86 1.00
N VAL A 86 -0.23 2.58 0.57
CA VAL A 86 0.13 3.90 1.10
C VAL A 86 -0.45 4.96 0.17
N PHE A 87 -1.42 5.72 0.67
CA PHE A 87 -2.08 6.78 -0.09
C PHE A 87 -1.26 8.08 -0.13
N GLN A 88 -1.50 8.90 -1.16
CA GLN A 88 -0.88 10.21 -1.36
C GLN A 88 -1.01 11.16 -0.15
N SER A 89 -2.16 11.17 0.54
CA SER A 89 -2.38 12.00 1.74
C SER A 89 -1.90 11.35 3.05
N TYR A 90 -1.23 10.18 2.96
CA TYR A 90 -0.80 9.29 4.06
C TYR A 90 -1.95 8.71 4.91
N ALA A 91 -3.10 9.37 4.96
CA ALA A 91 -4.29 8.97 5.71
C ALA A 91 -3.95 8.57 7.17
N LEU A 92 -3.04 9.28 7.82
CA LEU A 92 -2.72 9.05 9.24
C LEU A 92 -3.89 9.53 10.12
N PHE A 93 -4.20 8.75 11.15
CA PHE A 93 -5.22 9.12 12.12
C PHE A 93 -4.66 10.20 13.04
N SER A 94 -5.16 11.43 12.88
CA SER A 94 -4.66 12.63 13.58
C SER A 94 -4.80 12.58 15.10
N HIS A 95 -5.76 11.79 15.60
CA HIS A 95 -6.04 11.62 17.03
C HIS A 95 -5.18 10.53 17.69
N LEU A 96 -4.51 9.69 16.90
CA LEU A 96 -3.65 8.61 17.37
C LEU A 96 -2.17 9.02 17.37
N THR A 97 -1.37 8.44 18.26
CA THR A 97 0.09 8.56 18.23
C THR A 97 0.70 7.82 17.04
N VAL A 98 2.00 8.00 16.79
CA VAL A 98 2.75 7.23 15.79
C VAL A 98 2.66 5.74 16.06
N ALA A 99 2.91 5.31 17.30
CA ALA A 99 2.82 3.90 17.68
C ALA A 99 1.42 3.34 17.47
N GLU A 100 0.38 4.11 17.81
CA GLU A 100 -1.03 3.71 17.62
C GLU A 100 -1.44 3.65 16.15
N ASN A 101 -0.95 4.59 15.33
CA ASN A 101 -1.15 4.56 13.88
C ASN A 101 -0.57 3.30 13.28
N VAL A 102 0.68 2.96 13.63
CA VAL A 102 1.36 1.76 13.14
C VAL A 102 0.68 0.49 13.67
N ALA A 103 0.26 0.46 14.94
CA ALA A 103 -0.42 -0.70 15.53
C ALA A 103 -1.84 -0.93 15.02
N PHE A 104 -2.46 0.03 14.32
CA PHE A 104 -3.90 0.04 14.05
C PHE A 104 -4.40 -1.24 13.37
N GLY A 105 -3.69 -1.71 12.34
CA GLY A 105 -4.07 -2.92 11.60
C GLY A 105 -3.98 -4.20 12.44
N LEU A 106 -3.09 -4.25 13.43
CA LEU A 106 -2.89 -5.43 14.28
C LEU A 106 -4.11 -5.74 15.16
N ARG A 107 -4.96 -4.74 15.42
CA ARG A 107 -6.22 -4.93 16.16
C ARG A 107 -7.15 -5.93 15.48
N PHE A 108 -7.05 -6.08 14.17
CA PHE A 108 -7.85 -7.02 13.37
C PHE A 108 -7.15 -8.36 13.14
N ALA A 109 -5.84 -8.44 13.43
CA ALA A 109 -5.01 -9.61 13.19
C ALA A 109 -4.95 -10.59 14.39
N LYS A 110 -5.81 -10.40 15.41
CA LYS A 110 -5.84 -11.20 16.66
C LYS A 110 -4.49 -11.29 17.41
N ALA A 111 -3.58 -10.34 17.19
CA ALA A 111 -2.28 -10.32 17.85
C ALA A 111 -2.44 -10.04 19.36
N THR A 112 -1.62 -10.69 20.17
CA THR A 112 -1.54 -10.38 21.60
C THR A 112 -0.95 -8.99 21.82
N ARG A 113 -1.15 -8.43 23.02
CA ARG A 113 -0.59 -7.11 23.37
C ARG A 113 0.94 -7.09 23.28
N GLU A 114 1.59 -8.20 23.64
CA GLU A 114 3.04 -8.34 23.61
C GLU A 114 3.56 -8.42 22.16
N GLU A 115 2.95 -9.27 21.34
CA GLU A 115 3.26 -9.38 19.90
C GLU A 115 3.08 -8.03 19.20
N ALA A 116 1.98 -7.32 19.48
CA ALA A 116 1.73 -6.02 18.91
C ALA A 116 2.82 -5.01 19.32
N ARG A 117 3.26 -5.04 20.58
CA ARG A 117 4.35 -4.16 21.05
C ARG A 117 5.67 -4.46 20.35
N SER A 118 6.02 -5.74 20.16
CA SER A 118 7.25 -6.13 19.45
C SER A 118 7.21 -5.68 18.00
N ARG A 119 6.15 -6.04 17.27
CA ARG A 119 5.97 -5.71 15.84
C ARG A 119 5.96 -4.21 15.58
N VAL A 120 5.35 -3.42 16.46
CA VAL A 120 5.40 -1.95 16.36
C VAL A 120 6.81 -1.43 16.55
N GLY A 121 7.55 -1.96 17.53
CA GLY A 121 8.96 -1.59 17.73
C GLY A 121 9.83 -1.90 16.52
N GLU A 122 9.70 -3.10 15.96
CA GLU A 122 10.38 -3.54 14.75
C GLU A 122 10.02 -2.66 13.54
N ALA A 123 8.72 -2.44 13.28
CA ALA A 123 8.25 -1.63 12.17
C ALA A 123 8.73 -0.17 12.27
N LEU A 124 8.69 0.43 13.45
CA LEU A 124 9.23 1.78 13.68
C LEU A 124 10.76 1.82 13.51
N SER A 125 11.44 0.70 13.77
CA SER A 125 12.88 0.60 13.59
C SER A 125 13.31 0.61 12.14
N LEU A 126 12.59 -0.14 11.29
CA LEU A 126 12.82 -0.17 9.85
C LEU A 126 12.73 1.21 9.19
N VAL A 127 11.91 2.11 9.75
CA VAL A 127 11.69 3.45 9.20
C VAL A 127 12.34 4.58 10.03
N GLN A 128 13.17 4.24 11.03
CA GLN A 128 13.86 5.21 11.90
C GLN A 128 12.91 6.20 12.59
N MET A 129 11.81 5.70 13.17
CA MET A 129 10.78 6.51 13.84
C MET A 129 10.56 6.13 15.32
N GLN A 130 11.47 5.35 15.94
CA GLN A 130 11.33 4.86 17.31
C GLN A 130 11.22 6.00 18.34
N GLU A 131 12.03 7.06 18.19
CA GLU A 131 12.02 8.23 19.09
C GLU A 131 10.76 9.09 18.97
N PHE A 132 9.99 8.91 17.90
CA PHE A 132 8.77 9.67 17.62
C PHE A 132 7.50 8.91 18.00
N ARG A 133 7.63 7.72 18.60
CA ARG A 133 6.53 6.77 18.88
C ARG A 133 5.32 7.38 19.60
N ASP A 134 5.56 8.34 20.50
CA ASP A 134 4.50 8.93 21.35
C ASP A 134 3.99 10.27 20.79
N ARG A 135 4.56 10.75 19.67
CA ARG A 135 4.10 11.96 18.99
C ARG A 135 2.83 11.70 18.19
N LYS A 136 2.07 12.76 17.95
CA LYS A 136 0.92 12.77 17.03
C LYS A 136 1.35 13.25 15.63
N PRO A 137 0.61 12.91 14.56
CA PRO A 137 0.97 13.26 13.18
C PRO A 137 1.28 14.75 12.93
N HIS A 138 0.55 15.66 13.57
CA HIS A 138 0.75 17.11 13.42
C HIS A 138 2.09 17.62 14.01
N GLN A 139 2.78 16.80 14.81
CA GLN A 139 4.09 17.10 15.39
C GLN A 139 5.26 16.57 14.54
N LEU A 140 4.95 16.07 13.33
CA LEU A 140 5.90 15.44 12.42
C LEU A 140 6.00 16.23 11.12
N SER A 141 7.20 16.23 10.52
CA SER A 141 7.39 16.70 9.15
C SER A 141 6.68 15.78 8.14
N GLY A 142 6.43 16.27 6.92
CA GLY A 142 5.80 15.45 5.86
C GLY A 142 6.55 14.14 5.59
N GLY A 143 7.88 14.19 5.48
CA GLY A 143 8.70 12.98 5.31
C GLY A 143 8.63 12.02 6.51
N GLN A 144 8.51 12.53 7.73
CA GLN A 144 8.26 11.69 8.91
C GLN A 144 6.88 11.04 8.87
N GLN A 145 5.83 11.77 8.47
CA GLN A 145 4.48 11.22 8.30
C GLN A 145 4.45 10.11 7.25
N GLN A 146 5.15 10.29 6.14
CA GLN A 146 5.29 9.26 5.12
C GLN A 146 5.95 7.99 5.67
N ARG A 147 7.05 8.12 6.42
CA ARG A 147 7.73 6.98 7.05
C ARG A 147 6.82 6.24 8.03
N VAL A 148 5.97 6.96 8.76
CA VAL A 148 4.94 6.36 9.63
C VAL A 148 3.88 5.62 8.82
N ALA A 149 3.42 6.19 7.70
CA ALA A 149 2.46 5.54 6.82
C ALA A 149 3.04 4.25 6.20
N LEU A 150 4.32 4.27 5.83
CA LEU A 150 5.05 3.09 5.35
C LEU A 150 5.16 2.02 6.43
N ALA A 151 5.56 2.37 7.66
CA ALA A 151 5.60 1.43 8.78
C ALA A 151 4.23 0.79 9.06
N ARG A 152 3.15 1.59 9.01
CA ARG A 152 1.78 1.10 9.17
C ARG A 152 1.37 0.12 8.06
N ALA A 153 1.83 0.33 6.82
CA ALA A 153 1.56 -0.59 5.73
C ALA A 153 2.40 -1.87 5.83
N LEU A 154 3.66 -1.76 6.26
CA LEU A 154 4.57 -2.91 6.35
C LEU A 154 4.25 -3.84 7.53
N ILE A 155 3.72 -3.32 8.64
CA ILE A 155 3.53 -4.11 9.86
C ILE A 155 2.65 -5.34 9.68
N LEU A 156 1.74 -5.36 8.69
CA LEU A 156 0.87 -6.51 8.40
C LEU A 156 1.53 -7.58 7.52
N ASN A 157 2.79 -7.40 7.11
CA ASN A 157 3.51 -8.27 6.19
C ASN A 157 2.69 -8.58 4.91
N PRO A 158 2.26 -7.54 4.16
CA PRO A 158 1.48 -7.75 2.94
C PRO A 158 2.33 -8.44 1.88
N SER A 159 1.70 -9.27 1.03
CA SER A 159 2.39 -9.83 -0.16
C SER A 159 2.68 -8.78 -1.21
N VAL A 160 1.84 -7.73 -1.31
CA VAL A 160 2.04 -6.62 -2.24
C VAL A 160 1.89 -5.29 -1.50
N LEU A 161 2.87 -4.41 -1.69
CA LEU A 161 2.83 -3.03 -1.20
C LEU A 161 2.62 -2.07 -2.36
N LEU A 162 1.48 -1.39 -2.37
CA LEU A 162 1.14 -0.37 -3.36
C LEU A 162 1.42 1.01 -2.79
N LEU A 163 2.06 1.85 -3.58
CA LEU A 163 2.41 3.21 -3.18
C LEU A 163 1.85 4.21 -4.21
N ASP A 164 0.88 5.02 -3.81
CA ASP A 164 0.26 6.04 -4.66
C ASP A 164 0.93 7.40 -4.41
N GLU A 165 1.80 7.82 -5.34
CA GLU A 165 2.64 9.01 -5.25
C GLU A 165 3.41 9.18 -3.92
N PRO A 166 4.07 8.13 -3.40
CA PRO A 166 4.71 8.18 -2.08
C PRO A 166 5.77 9.28 -1.99
N LEU A 167 6.50 9.55 -3.08
CA LEU A 167 7.65 10.44 -3.10
C LEU A 167 7.30 11.91 -3.40
N GLY A 168 6.03 12.24 -3.68
CA GLY A 168 5.63 13.60 -4.08
C GLY A 168 5.97 14.68 -3.05
N ALA A 169 5.96 14.35 -1.75
CA ALA A 169 6.32 15.30 -0.69
C ALA A 169 7.83 15.41 -0.40
N LEU A 170 8.69 14.57 -0.98
CA LEU A 170 10.14 14.67 -0.84
C LEU A 170 10.79 15.53 -1.94
N ASP A 171 10.07 15.83 -3.02
CA ASP A 171 10.66 16.19 -4.32
C ASP A 171 11.18 17.65 -4.47
N ALA A 172 11.69 18.25 -3.41
CA ALA A 172 12.43 19.53 -3.53
C ALA A 172 13.84 19.52 -2.91
N LYS A 173 14.12 18.64 -1.93
CA LYS A 173 15.39 18.70 -1.18
C LYS A 173 16.40 17.60 -1.53
N LEU A 174 16.01 16.57 -2.28
CA LEU A 174 16.87 15.43 -2.65
C LEU A 174 17.46 15.52 -4.07
N ARG A 175 17.21 16.60 -4.81
CA ARG A 175 17.74 16.82 -6.17
C ARG A 175 19.12 17.54 -6.20
N LYS A 176 19.89 17.49 -5.11
CA LYS A 176 21.27 18.00 -5.06
C LYS A 176 22.22 16.97 -4.49
#